data_AF-A0A1Y2CVE1-F1
#
_entry.id   AF-A0A1Y2CVE1-F1
#
_cell.length_a   1.000
_cell.length_b   1.000
_cell.length_c   1.000
_cell.angle_alpha   90.00
_cell.angle_beta   90.00
_cell.angle_gamma   90.00
#
_symmetry.space_group_name_H-M   'P 1'
#
loop_
_entity.id
_entity.type
_entity.pdbx_description
1 polymer ?
#
loop_
_entity_poly.entity_id
_entity_poly.type
_entity_poly.pdbx_seq_one_letter_code
_entity_poly.pdbx_strand_id
1 'polypeptide(L)'
;MDWVKAGVLFEKQDDITAVKQLALLCPQRHLPLVVDRSTQCAIIVTFLERELYTLYQSLTSSKKKNLILRDLISSPEFSHHLHPTLLKVLKTLFLPSGINIRNLVWHGFITSEEIPDTYLNLLTILIQDTFHKPDIFVPTGTGVHLNAFNSHPNLPLETKTILPNLTFLCVSESFSNTIHLLQTTKFIPDTHKNQAIAAFHHLQDGNSLLFLFSALPTLEHSLRTLFAKVNNIPDISIAHQDKYFSTLDGFGQRNLHQVLLDRVVLATGEPNRLLEVLGDGVVSVLLDLFMMERGFGVRGKLCHGETFMDTILEEKKGGEVDVMTALVCWVFIMLCHKFNGRDEEPSDVILKGVKVIEEYQLSFHPISFLRKSLLDASTSLKDLEALQQDIQTEVNPLISDDTQLKVTIQAKATSTTVEYIDKSARILPSDNDLTSIPNLISTLNHLVSQHHSTLVKHVIDTLSPPTSLFVNLSSVAPYLQFQSHDTLPYGTCLLSIMETILKAMKYMQETLDLLLQKVADRTARSNHRRSLFVHISILPVFVKLVEYVTLWVEHGATRRLKVQSRVNVLQQYKLCRSPNYLKS
;
A
#
# COMPACT_ATOMS: atom_id res chain seq x y z
N MET A 1 -0.83 -8.20 -51.86
CA MET A 1 -0.49 -9.63 -51.85
C MET A 1 1.00 -9.78 -52.18
N ASP A 2 1.89 -9.49 -51.24
CA ASP A 2 3.35 -9.71 -51.39
C ASP A 2 4.06 -9.71 -50.02
N TRP A 3 3.46 -10.34 -49.00
CA TRP A 3 4.02 -10.41 -47.64
C TRP A 3 4.52 -11.83 -47.28
N VAL A 4 4.45 -12.77 -48.24
CA VAL A 4 4.75 -14.21 -48.03
C VAL A 4 6.18 -14.60 -48.43
N LYS A 5 7.01 -13.66 -48.93
CA LYS A 5 8.35 -13.97 -49.48
C LYS A 5 9.56 -13.56 -48.65
N ALA A 6 9.40 -13.08 -47.42
CA ALA A 6 10.53 -12.86 -46.51
C ALA A 6 10.71 -14.08 -45.59
N GLY A 7 11.30 -15.15 -46.14
CA GLY A 7 11.78 -16.27 -45.36
C GLY A 7 13.02 -15.86 -44.57
N VAL A 8 12.87 -15.62 -43.27
CA VAL A 8 13.94 -15.71 -42.26
C VAL A 8 13.28 -16.24 -40.98
N LEU A 9 13.35 -17.56 -40.79
CA LEU A 9 12.84 -18.26 -39.62
C LEU A 9 14.03 -18.66 -38.73
N PHE A 10 14.08 -18.09 -37.52
CA PHE A 10 14.70 -18.59 -36.28
C PHE A 10 16.10 -19.21 -36.35
N GLU A 11 17.13 -18.44 -35.98
CA GLU A 11 18.52 -18.95 -35.83
C GLU A 11 19.06 -18.95 -34.39
N LYS A 12 18.34 -18.48 -33.36
CA LYS A 12 18.83 -18.52 -31.96
C LYS A 12 17.84 -19.12 -30.97
N GLN A 13 18.38 -19.89 -30.03
CA GLN A 13 17.65 -20.64 -29.00
C GLN A 13 16.85 -19.73 -28.03
N ASP A 14 17.24 -18.46 -27.87
CA ASP A 14 16.60 -17.49 -26.98
C ASP A 14 15.36 -16.79 -27.60
N ASP A 15 15.28 -16.72 -28.93
CA ASP A 15 14.10 -16.19 -29.66
C ASP A 15 12.87 -17.10 -29.51
N ILE A 16 13.08 -18.35 -29.12
CA ILE A 16 12.04 -19.36 -29.03
C ILE A 16 11.13 -19.13 -27.82
N THR A 17 11.58 -18.47 -26.74
CA THR A 17 10.75 -18.29 -25.52
C THR A 17 9.73 -17.17 -25.68
N ALA A 18 10.14 -16.00 -26.16
CA ALA A 18 9.23 -14.87 -26.43
C ALA A 18 8.29 -15.16 -27.61
N VAL A 19 8.78 -15.86 -28.65
CA VAL A 19 7.94 -16.27 -29.78
C VAL A 19 7.04 -17.45 -29.42
N LYS A 20 7.44 -18.36 -28.51
CA LYS A 20 6.48 -19.32 -27.91
C LYS A 20 5.45 -18.59 -27.06
N GLN A 21 5.84 -17.64 -26.22
CA GLN A 21 4.92 -16.82 -25.40
C GLN A 21 3.88 -16.07 -26.25
N LEU A 22 4.28 -15.50 -27.38
CA LEU A 22 3.40 -14.78 -28.31
C LEU A 22 2.62 -15.71 -29.26
N ALA A 23 3.21 -16.81 -29.73
CA ALA A 23 2.52 -17.82 -30.54
C ALA A 23 1.50 -18.63 -29.73
N LEU A 24 1.65 -18.65 -28.40
CA LEU A 24 0.64 -19.13 -27.46
C LEU A 24 -0.51 -18.10 -27.40
N LEU A 25 -0.26 -16.79 -27.27
CA LEU A 25 -1.34 -15.78 -27.30
C LEU A 25 -2.04 -15.58 -28.66
N CYS A 26 -1.68 -16.35 -29.70
CA CYS A 26 -2.32 -16.31 -31.02
C CYS A 26 -3.64 -17.12 -31.03
N PRO A 27 -4.74 -16.59 -31.61
CA PRO A 27 -6.05 -17.27 -31.64
C PRO A 27 -6.10 -18.62 -32.39
N GLN A 28 -5.04 -18.99 -33.13
CA GLN A 28 -5.07 -20.10 -34.10
C GLN A 28 -4.11 -21.27 -33.82
N ARG A 29 -3.49 -21.36 -32.64
CA ARG A 29 -2.81 -22.59 -32.22
C ARG A 29 -3.27 -22.99 -30.84
N HIS A 30 -3.81 -24.21 -30.75
CA HIS A 30 -4.30 -24.85 -29.54
C HIS A 30 -3.40 -24.59 -28.34
N LEU A 31 -3.80 -23.64 -27.49
CA LEU A 31 -3.43 -23.66 -26.08
C LEU A 31 -4.29 -24.67 -25.34
N PRO A 32 -3.75 -25.29 -24.28
CA PRO A 32 -4.57 -25.94 -23.27
C PRO A 32 -5.35 -24.93 -22.38
N LEU A 33 -5.00 -23.63 -22.37
CA LEU A 33 -5.71 -22.59 -21.61
C LEU A 33 -6.74 -21.85 -22.48
N VAL A 34 -8.03 -22.07 -22.21
CA VAL A 34 -9.14 -21.29 -22.76
C VAL A 34 -9.20 -19.96 -22.01
N VAL A 35 -8.49 -18.94 -22.50
CA VAL A 35 -8.54 -17.57 -21.95
C VAL A 35 -9.51 -16.73 -22.76
N ASP A 36 -10.36 -15.94 -22.11
CA ASP A 36 -11.31 -15.06 -22.79
C ASP A 36 -10.62 -13.88 -23.51
N ARG A 37 -11.25 -13.31 -24.55
CA ARG A 37 -10.63 -12.29 -25.42
C ARG A 37 -10.28 -11.00 -24.69
N SER A 38 -11.06 -10.61 -23.67
CA SER A 38 -10.75 -9.43 -22.84
C SER A 38 -9.50 -9.65 -22.01
N THR A 39 -9.37 -10.81 -21.36
CA THR A 39 -8.17 -11.18 -20.62
C THR A 39 -6.96 -11.29 -21.54
N GLN A 40 -7.10 -11.91 -22.72
CA GLN A 40 -6.03 -11.96 -23.73
C GLN A 40 -5.59 -10.54 -24.15
N CYS A 41 -6.53 -9.65 -24.43
CA CYS A 41 -6.22 -8.27 -24.79
C CYS A 41 -5.48 -7.54 -23.67
N ALA A 42 -5.89 -7.73 -22.41
CA ALA A 42 -5.24 -7.12 -21.25
C ALA A 42 -3.77 -7.55 -21.14
N ILE A 43 -3.52 -8.85 -21.33
CA ILE A 43 -2.17 -9.44 -21.31
C ILE A 43 -1.33 -8.87 -22.45
N ILE A 44 -1.82 -8.94 -23.70
CA ILE A 44 -1.10 -8.48 -24.89
C ILE A 44 -0.75 -6.99 -24.77
N VAL A 45 -1.69 -6.16 -24.36
CA VAL A 45 -1.45 -4.72 -24.17
C VAL A 45 -0.41 -4.46 -23.09
N THR A 46 -0.44 -5.21 -21.98
CA THR A 46 0.53 -5.10 -20.90
C THR A 46 1.94 -5.47 -21.36
N PHE A 47 2.07 -6.55 -22.13
CA PHE A 47 3.33 -6.93 -22.74
C PHE A 47 3.83 -5.84 -23.69
N LEU A 48 2.98 -5.35 -24.59
CA LEU A 48 3.36 -4.29 -25.53
C LEU A 48 3.79 -3.01 -24.79
N GLU A 49 3.10 -2.61 -23.72
CA GLU A 49 3.48 -1.47 -22.89
C GLU A 49 4.88 -1.65 -22.30
N ARG A 50 5.16 -2.80 -21.68
CA ARG A 50 6.49 -3.13 -21.14
C ARG A 50 7.58 -3.10 -22.21
N GLU A 51 7.34 -3.70 -23.37
CA GLU A 51 8.32 -3.74 -24.44
C GLU A 51 8.59 -2.36 -25.06
N LEU A 52 7.58 -1.49 -25.16
CA LEU A 52 7.78 -0.09 -25.53
C LEU A 52 8.68 0.64 -24.51
N TYR A 53 8.53 0.39 -23.21
CA TYR A 53 9.45 0.95 -22.22
C TYR A 53 10.88 0.42 -22.34
N THR A 54 11.06 -0.87 -22.68
CA THR A 54 12.38 -1.46 -22.93
C THR A 54 13.04 -0.80 -24.14
N LEU A 55 12.30 -0.62 -25.24
CA LEU A 55 12.80 0.07 -26.42
C LEU A 55 13.14 1.53 -26.14
N TYR A 56 12.29 2.24 -25.40
CA TYR A 56 12.61 3.62 -25.04
C TYR A 56 13.89 3.72 -24.22
N GLN A 57 14.09 2.81 -23.26
CA GLN A 57 15.32 2.77 -22.46
C GLN A 57 16.55 2.50 -23.31
N SER A 58 16.48 1.61 -24.32
CA SER A 58 17.61 1.36 -25.21
C SER A 58 17.94 2.55 -26.11
N LEU A 59 16.96 3.40 -26.41
CA LEU A 59 17.14 4.65 -27.17
C LEU A 59 17.66 5.81 -26.31
N THR A 60 17.58 5.74 -24.98
CA THR A 60 18.02 6.82 -24.08
C THR A 60 19.25 6.43 -23.25
N SER A 61 20.34 7.20 -23.33
CA SER A 61 21.52 7.01 -22.47
C SER A 61 21.33 7.45 -21.01
N SER A 62 20.14 7.98 -20.64
CA SER A 62 19.85 8.54 -19.32
C SER A 62 18.93 7.65 -18.48
N LYS A 63 19.01 7.76 -17.14
CA LYS A 63 18.16 7.05 -16.17
C LYS A 63 16.66 7.08 -16.54
N LYS A 64 15.95 5.98 -16.24
CA LYS A 64 14.50 5.83 -16.36
C LYS A 64 13.76 7.11 -15.96
N LYS A 65 13.17 7.81 -16.93
CA LYS A 65 12.07 8.72 -16.66
C LYS A 65 10.80 7.89 -16.47
N ASN A 66 10.08 8.10 -15.38
CA ASN A 66 8.75 7.54 -15.16
C ASN A 66 7.76 8.28 -16.07
N LEU A 67 7.82 8.04 -17.37
CA LEU A 67 6.82 8.50 -18.32
C LEU A 67 5.59 7.62 -18.20
N ILE A 68 4.40 8.17 -18.37
CA ILE A 68 3.19 7.37 -18.62
C ILE A 68 3.15 6.98 -20.11
N LEU A 69 2.43 5.91 -20.47
CA LEU A 69 2.38 5.39 -21.85
C LEU A 69 2.03 6.47 -22.91
N ARG A 70 1.13 7.40 -22.58
CA ARG A 70 0.80 8.55 -23.46
C ARG A 70 2.03 9.39 -23.80
N ASP A 71 2.83 9.71 -22.78
CA ASP A 71 3.98 10.59 -22.89
C ASP A 71 5.14 9.83 -23.55
N LEU A 72 5.26 8.52 -23.31
CA LEU A 72 6.17 7.60 -24.00
C LEU A 72 5.92 7.59 -25.52
N ILE A 73 4.67 7.35 -25.93
CA ILE A 73 4.27 7.33 -27.36
C ILE A 73 4.44 8.70 -28.01
N SER A 74 4.29 9.78 -27.24
CA SER A 74 4.44 11.15 -27.75
C SER A 74 5.88 11.68 -27.66
N SER A 75 6.82 10.85 -27.22
CA SER A 75 8.20 11.26 -26.99
C SER A 75 8.93 11.64 -28.29
N PRO A 76 9.87 12.59 -28.23
CA PRO A 76 10.76 12.86 -29.35
C PRO A 76 11.53 11.60 -29.76
N GLU A 77 11.98 10.79 -28.81
CA GLU A 77 12.75 9.57 -29.06
C GLU A 77 12.01 8.62 -30.01
N PHE A 78 10.73 8.35 -29.74
CA PHE A 78 9.90 7.53 -30.63
C PHE A 78 9.59 8.22 -31.94
N SER A 79 9.38 9.53 -31.94
CA SER A 79 9.12 10.29 -33.16
C SER A 79 10.28 10.28 -34.15
N HIS A 80 11.53 10.17 -33.67
CA HIS A 80 12.73 10.09 -34.51
C HIS A 80 13.09 8.66 -34.95
N HIS A 81 12.75 7.63 -34.15
CA HIS A 81 13.21 6.25 -34.39
C HIS A 81 12.13 5.28 -34.89
N LEU A 82 10.85 5.53 -34.61
CA LEU A 82 9.76 4.69 -35.08
C LEU A 82 9.19 5.21 -36.41
N HIS A 83 8.74 4.28 -37.25
CA HIS A 83 8.10 4.63 -38.51
C HIS A 83 6.80 5.45 -38.26
N PRO A 84 6.53 6.54 -39.01
CA PRO A 84 5.38 7.42 -38.76
C PRO A 84 4.03 6.70 -38.79
N THR A 85 3.89 5.65 -39.61
CA THR A 85 2.66 4.85 -39.68
C THR A 85 2.46 4.02 -38.42
N LEU A 86 3.52 3.38 -37.92
CA LEU A 86 3.49 2.63 -36.66
C LEU A 86 3.11 3.56 -35.50
N LEU A 87 3.71 4.75 -35.46
CA LEU A 87 3.40 5.76 -34.45
C LEU A 87 1.94 6.21 -34.52
N LYS A 88 1.37 6.36 -35.72
CA LYS A 88 -0.06 6.68 -35.91
C LYS A 88 -0.96 5.55 -35.40
N VAL A 89 -0.59 4.29 -35.64
CA VAL A 89 -1.32 3.12 -35.12
C VAL A 89 -1.28 3.09 -33.60
N LEU A 90 -0.09 3.22 -32.99
CA LEU A 90 0.06 3.28 -31.53
C LEU A 90 -0.74 4.44 -30.93
N LYS A 91 -0.71 5.62 -31.56
CA LYS A 91 -1.49 6.77 -31.11
C LYS A 91 -3.00 6.51 -31.16
N THR A 92 -3.47 5.88 -32.23
CA THR A 92 -4.89 5.54 -32.41
C THR A 92 -5.36 4.51 -31.39
N LEU A 93 -4.52 3.53 -31.05
CA LEU A 93 -4.88 2.46 -30.10
C LEU A 93 -4.81 2.92 -28.64
N PHE A 94 -3.79 3.68 -28.25
CA PHE A 94 -3.45 3.90 -26.84
C PHE A 94 -3.73 5.30 -26.29
N LEU A 95 -3.87 6.33 -27.14
CA LEU A 95 -4.11 7.68 -26.63
C LEU A 95 -5.59 7.92 -26.29
N PRO A 96 -5.88 8.85 -25.35
CA PRO A 96 -7.25 9.26 -25.03
C PRO A 96 -8.05 9.79 -26.22
N SER A 97 -7.36 10.43 -27.18
CA SER A 97 -7.96 10.93 -28.43
C SER A 97 -8.26 9.83 -29.47
N GLY A 98 -7.87 8.59 -29.17
CA GLY A 98 -8.13 7.40 -29.98
C GLY A 98 -9.04 6.43 -29.24
N ILE A 99 -8.80 5.14 -29.40
CA ILE A 99 -9.59 4.07 -28.78
C ILE A 99 -9.28 3.95 -27.29
N ASN A 100 -8.03 4.20 -26.89
CA ASN A 100 -7.56 4.02 -25.51
C ASN A 100 -7.78 2.58 -24.99
N ILE A 101 -7.50 1.59 -25.85
CA ILE A 101 -7.83 0.17 -25.63
C ILE A 101 -7.26 -0.37 -24.32
N ARG A 102 -6.07 0.10 -23.94
CA ARG A 102 -5.41 -0.24 -22.67
C ARG A 102 -6.30 0.05 -21.48
N ASN A 103 -6.85 1.26 -21.41
CA ASN A 103 -7.69 1.67 -20.29
C ASN A 103 -9.08 1.05 -20.39
N LEU A 104 -9.65 0.91 -21.59
CA LEU A 104 -10.95 0.27 -21.76
C LEU A 104 -10.96 -1.18 -21.24
N VAL A 105 -9.94 -1.97 -21.57
CA VAL A 105 -9.85 -3.37 -21.13
C VAL A 105 -9.50 -3.46 -19.64
N TRP A 106 -8.47 -2.76 -19.17
CA TRP A 106 -8.05 -2.86 -17.76
C TRP A 106 -9.09 -2.36 -16.75
N HIS A 107 -9.96 -1.45 -17.18
CA HIS A 107 -11.06 -0.94 -16.35
C HIS A 107 -12.39 -1.70 -16.57
N GLY A 108 -12.40 -2.76 -17.39
CA GLY A 108 -13.60 -3.56 -17.63
C GLY A 108 -14.73 -2.78 -18.30
N PHE A 109 -14.42 -1.87 -19.23
CA PHE A 109 -15.45 -1.24 -20.05
C PHE A 109 -15.83 -2.08 -21.28
N ILE A 110 -15.01 -3.07 -21.62
CA ILE A 110 -15.16 -3.92 -22.81
C ILE A 110 -15.24 -5.37 -22.38
N THR A 111 -16.21 -6.10 -22.92
CA THR A 111 -16.34 -7.55 -22.72
C THR A 111 -15.61 -8.34 -23.81
N SER A 112 -15.46 -9.64 -23.61
CA SER A 112 -14.84 -10.52 -24.61
C SER A 112 -15.55 -10.52 -25.96
N GLU A 113 -16.87 -10.37 -25.98
CA GLU A 113 -17.71 -10.36 -27.18
C GLU A 113 -17.48 -9.11 -28.02
N GLU A 114 -17.12 -8.00 -27.37
CA GLU A 114 -16.91 -6.69 -27.98
C GLU A 114 -15.51 -6.52 -28.59
N ILE A 115 -14.57 -7.44 -28.34
CA ILE A 115 -13.21 -7.40 -28.88
C ILE A 115 -13.14 -8.24 -30.16
N PRO A 116 -12.94 -7.62 -31.35
CA PRO A 116 -12.77 -8.37 -32.58
C PRO A 116 -11.41 -9.06 -32.63
N ASP A 117 -11.35 -10.26 -33.22
CA ASP A 117 -10.09 -11.01 -33.37
C ASP A 117 -9.04 -10.23 -34.19
N THR A 118 -9.49 -9.36 -35.09
CA THR A 118 -8.61 -8.47 -35.86
C THR A 118 -7.80 -7.51 -34.97
N TYR A 119 -8.36 -7.07 -33.84
CA TYR A 119 -7.65 -6.23 -32.87
C TYR A 119 -6.57 -7.03 -32.15
N LEU A 120 -6.90 -8.24 -31.68
CA LEU A 120 -5.93 -9.13 -31.04
C LEU A 120 -4.78 -9.45 -31.99
N ASN A 121 -5.10 -9.82 -33.24
CA ASN A 121 -4.10 -10.10 -34.27
C ASN A 121 -3.22 -8.87 -34.57
N LEU A 122 -3.81 -7.68 -34.68
CA LEU A 122 -3.06 -6.44 -34.86
C LEU A 122 -2.10 -6.19 -33.69
N LEU A 123 -2.58 -6.32 -32.45
CA LEU A 123 -1.75 -6.12 -31.26
C LEU A 123 -0.59 -7.13 -31.19
N THR A 124 -0.84 -8.40 -31.53
CA THR A 124 0.21 -9.42 -31.60
C THR A 124 1.23 -9.13 -32.69
N ILE A 125 0.79 -8.68 -33.88
CA ILE A 125 1.69 -8.24 -34.95
C ILE A 125 2.54 -7.05 -34.50
N LEU A 126 1.95 -6.08 -33.79
CA LEU A 126 2.68 -4.92 -33.28
C LEU A 126 3.80 -5.35 -32.32
N ILE A 127 3.58 -6.37 -31.49
CA ILE A 127 4.66 -6.93 -30.67
C ILE A 127 5.75 -7.57 -31.55
N GLN A 128 5.39 -8.39 -32.54
CA GLN A 128 6.38 -9.04 -33.40
C GLN A 128 7.21 -8.03 -34.22
N ASP A 129 6.55 -7.04 -34.85
CA ASP A 129 7.18 -6.07 -35.75
C ASP A 129 8.03 -5.03 -35.00
N THR A 130 7.57 -4.57 -33.82
CA THR A 130 8.32 -3.59 -33.03
C THR A 130 9.63 -4.17 -32.49
N PHE A 131 9.75 -5.51 -32.36
CA PHE A 131 10.82 -6.15 -31.58
C PHE A 131 11.61 -7.23 -32.34
N HIS A 132 11.65 -7.20 -33.68
CA HIS A 132 12.42 -8.11 -34.54
C HIS A 132 13.97 -8.04 -34.42
N LYS A 133 14.53 -7.38 -33.39
CA LYS A 133 16.00 -7.31 -33.18
C LYS A 133 16.42 -8.15 -31.95
N PRO A 134 17.12 -9.29 -32.15
CA PRO A 134 17.50 -10.21 -31.07
C PRO A 134 18.45 -9.60 -30.03
N ASP A 135 19.11 -8.48 -30.33
CA ASP A 135 20.07 -7.85 -29.41
C ASP A 135 19.44 -6.87 -28.39
N ILE A 136 18.13 -6.66 -28.43
CA ILE A 136 17.41 -5.72 -27.52
C ILE A 136 16.73 -6.45 -26.35
N PHE A 137 16.56 -7.77 -26.45
CA PHE A 137 15.94 -8.58 -25.41
C PHE A 137 16.97 -9.02 -24.37
N VAL A 138 17.44 -8.07 -23.56
CA VAL A 138 17.96 -8.43 -22.24
C VAL A 138 16.76 -8.41 -21.30
N PRO A 139 16.29 -9.55 -20.76
CA PRO A 139 15.32 -9.54 -19.69
C PRO A 139 15.95 -8.76 -18.54
N THR A 140 15.56 -7.50 -18.38
CA THR A 140 15.86 -6.80 -17.13
C THR A 140 15.10 -7.60 -16.08
N GLY A 141 15.81 -8.39 -15.27
CA GLY A 141 15.27 -9.30 -14.24
C GLY A 141 14.56 -8.58 -13.09
N THR A 142 13.87 -7.48 -13.37
CA THR A 142 13.20 -6.58 -12.43
C THR A 142 11.70 -6.85 -12.39
N GLY A 143 11.31 -8.12 -12.36
CA GLY A 143 9.94 -8.53 -12.06
C GLY A 143 9.76 -8.72 -10.55
N VAL A 144 8.52 -8.59 -10.07
CA VAL A 144 8.13 -8.91 -8.70
C VAL A 144 7.31 -10.21 -8.73
N HIS A 145 7.71 -11.20 -7.93
CA HIS A 145 6.88 -12.37 -7.69
C HIS A 145 5.71 -11.98 -6.77
N LEU A 146 4.49 -12.43 -7.08
CA LEU A 146 3.31 -12.16 -6.24
C LEU A 146 3.51 -12.64 -4.79
N ASN A 147 4.21 -13.77 -4.58
CA ASN A 147 4.50 -14.31 -3.26
C ASN A 147 5.38 -13.40 -2.39
N ALA A 148 6.11 -12.43 -2.97
CA ALA A 148 6.90 -11.47 -2.20
C ALA A 148 6.04 -10.66 -1.21
N PHE A 149 4.75 -10.50 -1.51
CA PHE A 149 3.80 -9.80 -0.66
C PHE A 149 3.34 -10.60 0.56
N ASN A 150 3.46 -11.93 0.54
CA ASN A 150 3.07 -12.79 1.66
C ASN A 150 3.88 -12.47 2.93
N SER A 151 5.10 -11.97 2.75
CA SER A 151 6.02 -11.60 3.82
C SER A 151 5.97 -10.12 4.20
N HIS A 152 4.99 -9.35 3.70
CA HIS A 152 4.95 -7.92 3.98
C HIS A 152 4.79 -7.64 5.49
N PRO A 153 5.65 -6.78 6.11
CA PRO A 153 5.73 -6.62 7.56
C PRO A 153 4.50 -5.94 8.21
N ASN A 154 3.66 -5.33 7.39
CA ASN A 154 2.42 -4.66 7.84
C ASN A 154 1.17 -5.47 7.51
N LEU A 155 1.32 -6.68 6.96
CA LEU A 155 0.20 -7.58 6.75
C LEU A 155 -0.24 -8.18 8.10
N PRO A 156 -1.53 -8.07 8.48
CA PRO A 156 -2.05 -8.68 9.71
C PRO A 156 -1.82 -10.19 9.70
N LEU A 157 -1.57 -10.76 10.88
CA LEU A 157 -1.33 -12.19 11.02
C LEU A 157 -2.59 -12.99 10.63
N GLU A 158 -3.76 -12.43 10.92
CA GLU A 158 -5.07 -12.94 10.54
C GLU A 158 -5.26 -12.96 9.02
N THR A 159 -4.65 -12.03 8.29
CA THR A 159 -4.68 -12.09 6.82
C THR A 159 -3.86 -13.27 6.28
N LYS A 160 -2.83 -13.74 7.00
CA LYS A 160 -2.09 -14.95 6.62
C LYS A 160 -2.90 -16.22 6.85
N THR A 161 -3.88 -16.22 7.77
CA THR A 161 -4.79 -17.36 7.96
C THR A 161 -5.87 -17.46 6.88
N ILE A 162 -5.97 -16.48 5.97
CA ILE A 162 -6.82 -16.53 4.77
C ILE A 162 -6.29 -17.52 3.73
N LEU A 163 -4.96 -17.66 3.65
CA LEU A 163 -4.26 -18.44 2.62
C LEU A 163 -4.70 -19.92 2.59
N PRO A 164 -4.80 -20.65 3.73
CA PRO A 164 -5.21 -22.06 3.74
C PRO A 164 -6.67 -22.29 3.31
N ASN A 165 -7.56 -21.31 3.53
CA ASN A 165 -8.98 -21.47 3.23
C ASN A 165 -9.30 -21.43 1.72
N LEU A 166 -8.42 -20.84 0.90
CA LEU A 166 -8.60 -20.79 -0.56
C LEU A 166 -8.23 -22.10 -1.24
N THR A 167 -7.23 -22.81 -0.72
CA THR A 167 -6.91 -24.16 -1.18
C THR A 167 -8.13 -25.08 -1.07
N PHE A 168 -8.98 -24.88 -0.06
CA PHE A 168 -10.24 -25.61 0.10
C PHE A 168 -11.33 -25.16 -0.91
N LEU A 169 -11.44 -23.87 -1.22
CA LEU A 169 -12.37 -23.37 -2.25
C LEU A 169 -12.09 -23.96 -3.63
N CYS A 170 -10.83 -24.28 -3.94
CA CYS A 170 -10.43 -24.91 -5.20
C CYS A 170 -10.77 -26.42 -5.28
N VAL A 171 -11.35 -27.03 -4.23
CA VAL A 171 -11.83 -28.43 -4.24
C VAL A 171 -13.20 -28.52 -4.93
N SER A 172 -13.44 -29.60 -5.68
CA SER A 172 -14.53 -29.73 -6.68
C SER A 172 -15.94 -29.36 -6.20
N GLU A 173 -16.36 -29.76 -4.99
CA GLU A 173 -17.71 -29.49 -4.49
C GLU A 173 -17.89 -28.02 -4.09
N SER A 174 -16.92 -27.43 -3.39
CA SER A 174 -16.94 -26.00 -3.03
C SER A 174 -16.78 -25.08 -4.24
N PHE A 175 -16.00 -25.53 -5.22
CA PHE A 175 -15.81 -24.81 -6.47
C PHE A 175 -17.11 -24.74 -7.29
N SER A 176 -17.85 -25.84 -7.38
CA SER A 176 -19.14 -25.87 -8.10
C SER A 176 -20.16 -24.90 -7.51
N ASN A 177 -20.25 -24.82 -6.18
CA ASN A 177 -21.10 -23.85 -5.48
C ASN A 177 -20.65 -22.41 -5.75
N THR A 178 -19.34 -22.18 -5.82
CA THR A 178 -18.77 -20.86 -6.16
C THR A 178 -19.15 -20.46 -7.59
N ILE A 179 -19.02 -21.36 -8.57
CA ILE A 179 -19.44 -21.08 -9.95
C ILE A 179 -20.94 -20.77 -10.04
N HIS A 180 -21.78 -21.54 -9.34
CA HIS A 180 -23.23 -21.25 -9.28
C HIS A 180 -23.52 -19.87 -8.66
N LEU A 181 -22.79 -19.48 -7.61
CA LEU A 181 -22.91 -18.15 -7.01
C LEU A 181 -22.56 -17.03 -8.01
N LEU A 182 -21.46 -17.20 -8.78
CA LEU A 182 -21.04 -16.24 -9.82
C LEU A 182 -22.09 -16.10 -10.93
N GLN A 183 -22.79 -17.19 -11.27
CA GLN A 183 -23.87 -17.19 -12.27
C GLN A 183 -25.14 -16.48 -11.80
N THR A 184 -25.47 -16.63 -10.51
CA THR A 184 -26.77 -16.21 -9.96
C THR A 184 -26.76 -14.83 -9.30
N THR A 185 -25.60 -14.34 -8.88
CA THR A 185 -25.47 -13.04 -8.22
C THR A 185 -25.95 -11.88 -9.10
N LYS A 186 -26.48 -10.82 -8.47
CA LYS A 186 -26.80 -9.53 -9.10
C LYS A 186 -25.67 -8.52 -9.02
N PHE A 187 -24.57 -8.87 -8.34
CA PHE A 187 -23.39 -8.00 -8.26
C PHE A 187 -22.67 -7.88 -9.60
N ILE A 188 -22.44 -9.01 -10.26
CA ILE A 188 -21.76 -9.08 -11.55
C ILE A 188 -22.79 -8.86 -12.66
N PRO A 189 -22.61 -7.84 -13.53
CA PRO A 189 -23.44 -7.68 -14.70
C PRO A 189 -23.38 -8.91 -15.62
N ASP A 190 -24.50 -9.27 -16.25
CA ASP A 190 -24.58 -10.48 -17.08
C ASP A 190 -23.52 -10.55 -18.18
N THR A 191 -23.13 -9.38 -18.71
CA THR A 191 -22.08 -9.24 -19.74
C THR A 191 -20.69 -9.66 -19.28
N HIS A 192 -20.43 -9.71 -17.97
CA HIS A 192 -19.12 -10.07 -17.40
C HIS A 192 -19.11 -11.40 -16.64
N LYS A 193 -20.26 -12.10 -16.56
CA LYS A 193 -20.35 -13.36 -15.80
C LYS A 193 -19.41 -14.45 -16.34
N ASN A 194 -19.32 -14.59 -17.65
CA ASN A 194 -18.43 -15.57 -18.27
C ASN A 194 -16.96 -15.29 -17.95
N GLN A 195 -16.57 -14.01 -17.95
CA GLN A 195 -15.21 -13.60 -17.59
C GLN A 195 -14.90 -13.87 -16.10
N ALA A 196 -15.86 -13.60 -15.20
CA ALA A 196 -15.72 -13.95 -13.79
C ALA A 196 -15.56 -15.47 -13.60
N ILE A 197 -16.37 -16.28 -14.27
CA ILE A 197 -16.31 -17.75 -14.22
C ILE A 197 -14.94 -18.23 -14.72
N ALA A 198 -14.47 -17.71 -15.86
CA ALA A 198 -13.15 -18.02 -16.41
C ALA A 198 -12.02 -17.67 -15.43
N ALA A 199 -12.10 -16.51 -14.75
CA ALA A 199 -11.13 -16.12 -13.72
C ALA A 199 -11.03 -17.20 -12.62
N PHE A 200 -12.16 -17.66 -12.10
CA PHE A 200 -12.18 -18.68 -11.04
C PHE A 200 -11.67 -20.04 -11.52
N HIS A 201 -11.88 -20.41 -12.79
CA HIS A 201 -11.21 -21.58 -13.36
C HIS A 201 -9.69 -21.42 -13.39
N HIS A 202 -9.17 -20.25 -13.77
CA HIS A 202 -7.73 -19.98 -13.69
C HIS A 202 -7.19 -20.12 -12.26
N LEU A 203 -7.95 -19.67 -11.25
CA LEU A 203 -7.59 -19.88 -9.85
C LEU A 203 -7.57 -21.36 -9.46
N GLN A 204 -8.56 -22.14 -9.91
CA GLN A 204 -8.63 -23.59 -9.67
C GLN A 204 -7.43 -24.33 -10.30
N ASP A 205 -6.98 -23.89 -11.47
CA ASP A 205 -5.80 -24.42 -12.16
C ASP A 205 -4.47 -23.96 -11.53
N GLY A 206 -4.53 -23.13 -10.48
CA GLY A 206 -3.38 -22.60 -9.76
C GLY A 206 -2.68 -21.43 -10.43
N ASN A 207 -3.36 -20.77 -11.37
CA ASN A 207 -2.83 -19.62 -12.11
C ASN A 207 -3.35 -18.31 -11.52
N SER A 208 -2.75 -17.92 -10.39
CA SER A 208 -3.06 -16.67 -9.68
C SER A 208 -2.94 -15.43 -10.56
N LEU A 209 -1.96 -15.41 -11.47
CA LEU A 209 -1.75 -14.27 -12.36
C LEU A 209 -2.89 -14.13 -13.38
N LEU A 210 -3.27 -15.21 -14.07
CA LEU A 210 -4.44 -15.20 -14.96
C LEU A 210 -5.73 -14.88 -14.22
N PHE A 211 -5.93 -15.43 -13.02
CA PHE A 211 -7.07 -15.06 -12.17
C PHE A 211 -7.12 -13.54 -11.97
N LEU A 212 -6.01 -12.89 -11.60
CA LEU A 212 -5.99 -11.45 -11.39
C LEU A 212 -6.25 -10.66 -12.68
N PHE A 213 -5.69 -11.06 -13.82
CA PHE A 213 -5.95 -10.42 -15.12
C PHE A 213 -7.42 -10.45 -15.52
N SER A 214 -8.14 -11.54 -15.21
CA SER A 214 -9.57 -11.67 -15.51
C SER A 214 -10.49 -11.07 -14.43
N ALA A 215 -10.14 -11.25 -13.16
CA ALA A 215 -10.98 -10.85 -12.03
C ALA A 215 -10.98 -9.34 -11.79
N LEU A 216 -9.84 -8.66 -11.96
CA LEU A 216 -9.73 -7.24 -11.62
C LEU A 216 -10.58 -6.33 -12.52
N PRO A 217 -10.56 -6.45 -13.87
CA PRO A 217 -11.45 -5.67 -14.73
C PRO A 217 -12.92 -5.92 -14.39
N THR A 218 -13.27 -7.18 -14.13
CA THR A 218 -14.64 -7.57 -13.79
C THR A 218 -15.10 -6.99 -12.45
N LEU A 219 -14.24 -7.05 -11.43
CA LEU A 219 -14.50 -6.48 -10.10
C LEU A 219 -14.70 -4.97 -10.21
N GLU A 220 -13.81 -4.28 -10.93
CA GLU A 220 -13.90 -2.84 -11.11
C GLU A 220 -15.18 -2.42 -11.83
N HIS A 221 -15.55 -3.11 -12.91
CA HIS A 221 -16.81 -2.85 -13.61
C HIS A 221 -18.03 -3.08 -12.72
N SER A 222 -18.04 -4.18 -11.96
CA SER A 222 -19.14 -4.51 -11.04
C SER A 222 -19.28 -3.47 -9.91
N LEU A 223 -18.16 -2.98 -9.36
CA LEU A 223 -18.16 -1.89 -8.39
C LEU A 223 -18.61 -0.56 -9.01
N ARG A 224 -18.25 -0.28 -10.26
CA ARG A 224 -18.65 0.93 -10.99
C ARG A 224 -20.15 0.96 -11.26
N THR A 225 -20.73 -0.15 -11.70
CA THR A 225 -22.19 -0.26 -11.92
C THR A 225 -22.96 -0.16 -10.61
N LEU A 226 -22.45 -0.77 -9.54
CA LEU A 226 -23.02 -0.61 -8.20
C LEU A 226 -22.93 0.83 -7.71
N PHE A 227 -21.78 1.51 -7.87
CA PHE A 227 -21.65 2.94 -7.56
C PHE A 227 -22.70 3.75 -8.32
N ALA A 228 -22.80 3.56 -9.63
CA ALA A 228 -23.70 4.29 -10.51
C ALA A 228 -25.15 4.17 -10.01
N LYS A 229 -25.53 2.96 -9.60
CA LYS A 229 -26.85 2.65 -9.04
C LYS A 229 -27.08 3.31 -7.68
N VAL A 230 -26.19 3.13 -6.70
CA VAL A 230 -26.44 3.58 -5.32
C VAL A 230 -26.34 5.10 -5.17
N ASN A 231 -25.51 5.76 -5.99
CA ASN A 231 -25.36 7.21 -6.01
C ASN A 231 -26.24 7.91 -7.05
N ASN A 232 -27.05 7.17 -7.84
CA ASN A 232 -27.91 7.69 -8.91
C ASN A 232 -27.15 8.50 -9.99
N ILE A 233 -26.02 7.97 -10.47
CA ILE A 233 -25.22 8.60 -11.54
C ILE A 233 -24.92 7.55 -12.62
N PRO A 234 -25.87 7.23 -13.51
CA PRO A 234 -25.72 6.16 -14.50
C PRO A 234 -24.58 6.40 -15.49
N ASP A 235 -24.32 7.66 -15.86
CA ASP A 235 -23.32 8.02 -16.89
C ASP A 235 -21.91 7.52 -16.58
N ILE A 236 -21.56 7.31 -15.31
CA ILE A 236 -20.21 6.87 -14.95
C ILE A 236 -19.90 5.44 -15.39
N SER A 237 -20.91 4.60 -15.63
CA SER A 237 -20.70 3.19 -16.00
C SER A 237 -20.27 3.02 -17.45
N ILE A 238 -20.31 4.10 -18.24
CA ILE A 238 -20.03 4.09 -19.67
C ILE A 238 -18.72 4.85 -19.94
N ALA A 239 -17.90 4.32 -20.83
CA ALA A 239 -16.72 5.02 -21.32
C ALA A 239 -17.13 6.07 -22.37
N HIS A 240 -16.64 7.29 -22.21
CA HIS A 240 -16.82 8.36 -23.18
C HIS A 240 -15.47 8.77 -23.76
N GLN A 241 -15.45 9.04 -25.06
CA GLN A 241 -14.29 9.64 -25.72
C GLN A 241 -13.97 11.00 -25.08
N ASP A 242 -12.69 11.30 -24.93
CA ASP A 242 -12.16 12.55 -24.38
C ASP A 242 -12.63 12.92 -22.96
N LYS A 243 -13.22 11.99 -22.21
CA LYS A 243 -13.54 12.14 -20.78
C LYS A 243 -12.70 11.20 -19.94
N TYR A 244 -12.45 11.62 -18.69
CA TYR A 244 -11.85 10.73 -17.71
C TYR A 244 -12.81 9.61 -17.32
N PHE A 245 -12.26 8.42 -17.12
CA PHE A 245 -13.02 7.25 -16.67
C PHE A 245 -13.17 7.27 -15.14
N SER A 246 -14.23 6.64 -14.65
CA SER A 246 -14.42 6.41 -13.22
C SER A 246 -13.77 5.10 -12.81
N THR A 247 -12.85 5.12 -11.83
CA THR A 247 -11.90 4.03 -11.61
C THR A 247 -11.67 3.75 -10.12
N LEU A 248 -11.13 2.56 -9.79
CA LEU A 248 -10.85 2.20 -8.39
C LEU A 248 -9.69 2.99 -7.77
N ASP A 249 -8.67 3.28 -8.57
CA ASP A 249 -7.51 4.08 -8.18
C ASP A 249 -7.56 5.47 -8.83
N GLY A 250 -6.87 6.44 -8.23
CA GLY A 250 -6.78 7.79 -8.78
C GLY A 250 -5.37 8.36 -8.69
N PHE A 251 -4.36 7.54 -9.01
CA PHE A 251 -2.96 7.93 -8.83
C PHE A 251 -2.65 9.26 -9.54
N GLY A 252 -2.21 10.27 -8.78
CA GLY A 252 -1.85 11.60 -9.29
C GLY A 252 -2.98 12.47 -9.87
N GLN A 253 -4.22 11.97 -9.97
CA GLN A 253 -5.32 12.64 -10.70
C GLN A 253 -6.69 12.57 -10.00
N ARG A 254 -6.76 12.25 -8.69
CA ARG A 254 -8.01 12.10 -7.92
C ARG A 254 -9.00 13.27 -8.05
N ASN A 255 -8.50 14.48 -8.31
CA ASN A 255 -9.34 15.67 -8.42
C ASN A 255 -9.93 15.87 -9.84
N LEU A 256 -9.49 15.07 -10.82
CA LEU A 256 -9.88 15.21 -12.23
C LEU A 256 -10.95 14.19 -12.65
N HIS A 257 -11.11 13.10 -11.89
CA HIS A 257 -12.03 12.03 -12.23
C HIS A 257 -12.62 11.37 -10.99
N GLN A 258 -13.75 10.67 -11.16
CA GLN A 258 -14.39 9.96 -10.05
C GLN A 258 -13.55 8.74 -9.64
N VAL A 259 -13.07 8.76 -8.40
CA VAL A 259 -12.47 7.58 -7.76
C VAL A 259 -13.56 6.86 -6.97
N LEU A 260 -13.80 5.58 -7.27
CA LEU A 260 -14.98 4.85 -6.76
C LEU A 260 -15.01 4.71 -5.23
N LEU A 261 -13.83 4.66 -4.60
CA LEU A 261 -13.69 4.52 -3.15
C LEU A 261 -13.45 5.85 -2.43
N ASP A 262 -13.59 6.99 -3.14
CA ASP A 262 -13.59 8.29 -2.48
C ASP A 262 -14.85 8.44 -1.61
N ARG A 263 -14.74 9.19 -0.51
CA ARG A 263 -15.86 9.44 0.41
C ARG A 263 -16.92 10.35 -0.20
N VAL A 264 -16.55 11.11 -1.22
CA VAL A 264 -17.42 12.10 -1.86
C VAL A 264 -17.53 11.77 -3.34
N VAL A 265 -18.73 11.96 -3.85
CA VAL A 265 -19.01 11.86 -5.27
C VAL A 265 -18.61 13.17 -5.94
N LEU A 266 -17.63 13.14 -6.85
CA LEU A 266 -17.02 14.33 -7.44
C LEU A 266 -18.05 15.22 -8.15
N ALA A 267 -19.02 14.62 -8.84
CA ALA A 267 -20.02 15.34 -9.62
C ALA A 267 -21.04 16.11 -8.76
N THR A 268 -21.32 15.64 -7.54
CA THR A 268 -22.41 16.18 -6.70
C THR A 268 -21.92 16.78 -5.39
N GLY A 269 -20.72 16.43 -4.92
CA GLY A 269 -20.24 16.76 -3.59
C GLY A 269 -20.94 15.98 -2.46
N GLU A 270 -21.83 15.05 -2.80
CA GLU A 270 -22.59 14.26 -1.83
C GLU A 270 -21.76 13.07 -1.29
N PRO A 271 -22.10 12.54 -0.10
CA PRO A 271 -21.47 11.34 0.43
C PRO A 271 -21.62 10.15 -0.53
N ASN A 272 -20.52 9.42 -0.73
CA ASN A 272 -20.51 8.21 -1.54
C ASN A 272 -21.17 7.05 -0.79
N ARG A 273 -22.37 6.66 -1.25
CA ARG A 273 -23.17 5.58 -0.67
C ARG A 273 -22.62 4.19 -0.95
N LEU A 274 -21.70 4.06 -1.90
CA LEU A 274 -21.04 2.78 -2.18
C LEU A 274 -20.33 2.24 -0.93
N LEU A 275 -19.66 3.10 -0.16
CA LEU A 275 -18.86 2.68 0.99
C LEU A 275 -19.72 1.98 2.06
N GLU A 276 -20.91 2.52 2.33
CA GLU A 276 -21.88 1.92 3.25
C GLU A 276 -22.40 0.59 2.72
N VAL A 277 -22.72 0.54 1.42
CA VAL A 277 -23.22 -0.66 0.76
C VAL A 277 -22.17 -1.78 0.71
N LEU A 278 -20.87 -1.46 0.62
CA LEU A 278 -19.81 -2.46 0.66
C LEU A 278 -19.56 -2.98 2.08
N GLY A 279 -19.52 -2.08 3.07
CA GLY A 279 -19.17 -2.39 4.45
C GLY A 279 -17.67 -2.22 4.73
N ASP A 280 -17.32 -1.98 6.00
CA ASP A 280 -15.99 -1.53 6.42
C ASP A 280 -14.85 -2.48 6.04
N GLY A 281 -15.08 -3.80 6.16
CA GLY A 281 -14.11 -4.83 5.83
C GLY A 281 -13.72 -4.84 4.34
N VAL A 282 -14.73 -4.88 3.46
CA VAL A 282 -14.51 -4.81 2.00
C VAL A 282 -13.83 -3.51 1.61
N VAL A 283 -14.31 -2.38 2.13
CA VAL A 283 -13.71 -1.07 1.86
C VAL A 283 -12.24 -1.07 2.27
N SER A 284 -11.92 -1.62 3.45
CA SER A 284 -10.54 -1.69 3.95
C SER A 284 -9.63 -2.51 3.02
N VAL A 285 -10.09 -3.68 2.58
CA VAL A 285 -9.33 -4.52 1.63
C VAL A 285 -9.13 -3.80 0.29
N LEU A 286 -10.18 -3.22 -0.28
CA LEU A 286 -10.10 -2.52 -1.56
C LEU A 286 -9.16 -1.31 -1.49
N LEU A 287 -9.16 -0.58 -0.38
CA LEU A 287 -8.24 0.54 -0.17
C LEU A 287 -6.77 0.06 -0.16
N ASP A 288 -6.47 -1.03 0.54
CA ASP A 288 -5.11 -1.59 0.61
C ASP A 288 -4.65 -2.20 -0.73
N LEU A 289 -5.57 -2.79 -1.50
CA LEU A 289 -5.28 -3.35 -2.82
C LEU A 289 -5.00 -2.26 -3.87
N PHE A 290 -5.79 -1.18 -3.89
CA PHE A 290 -5.82 -0.24 -5.03
C PHE A 290 -5.39 1.20 -4.71
N MET A 291 -5.53 1.67 -3.46
CA MET A 291 -5.43 3.11 -3.17
C MET A 291 -4.29 3.51 -2.26
N MET A 292 -3.81 2.62 -1.39
CA MET A 292 -2.75 2.93 -0.43
C MET A 292 -1.39 3.00 -1.13
N GLU A 293 -0.65 4.10 -0.90
CA GLU A 293 0.67 4.34 -1.50
C GLU A 293 1.68 3.23 -1.14
N ARG A 294 1.67 2.79 0.12
CA ARG A 294 2.50 1.68 0.61
C ARG A 294 1.77 0.32 0.51
N GLY A 295 0.58 0.29 -0.08
CA GLY A 295 -0.26 -0.90 -0.24
C GLY A 295 0.25 -1.86 -1.32
N PHE A 296 -0.63 -2.78 -1.72
CA PHE A 296 -0.27 -3.78 -2.73
C PHE A 296 -0.08 -3.16 -4.12
N GLY A 297 -0.87 -2.14 -4.45
CA GLY A 297 -0.81 -1.47 -5.75
C GLY A 297 -1.06 -2.43 -6.91
N VAL A 298 -1.93 -3.42 -6.70
CA VAL A 298 -2.10 -4.61 -7.56
C VAL A 298 -2.23 -4.24 -9.03
N ARG A 299 -3.13 -3.30 -9.30
CA ARG A 299 -3.45 -2.85 -10.65
C ARG A 299 -2.21 -2.26 -11.34
N GLY A 300 -1.50 -1.34 -10.69
CA GLY A 300 -0.31 -0.72 -11.27
C GLY A 300 0.76 -1.76 -11.62
N LYS A 301 1.04 -2.68 -10.69
CA LYS A 301 2.04 -3.74 -10.89
C LYS A 301 1.71 -4.66 -12.06
N LEU A 302 0.44 -5.04 -12.20
CA LEU A 302 0.00 -5.89 -13.30
C LEU A 302 -0.05 -5.12 -14.63
N CYS A 303 -0.70 -3.96 -14.68
CA CYS A 303 -0.88 -3.18 -15.91
C CYS A 303 0.43 -2.72 -16.54
N HIS A 304 1.47 -2.47 -15.72
CA HIS A 304 2.78 -2.04 -16.20
C HIS A 304 3.74 -3.22 -16.44
N GLY A 305 3.28 -4.47 -16.26
CA GLY A 305 4.09 -5.66 -16.49
C GLY A 305 5.25 -5.80 -15.50
N GLU A 306 5.11 -5.26 -14.28
CA GLU A 306 6.10 -5.34 -13.20
C GLU A 306 6.14 -6.74 -12.56
N THR A 307 5.22 -7.63 -12.92
CA THR A 307 5.20 -9.04 -12.48
C THR A 307 5.92 -9.96 -13.46
N PHE A 308 6.39 -11.12 -12.98
CA PHE A 308 6.95 -12.16 -13.86
C PHE A 308 5.85 -12.82 -14.69
N MET A 309 5.69 -12.36 -15.93
CA MET A 309 4.64 -12.83 -16.84
C MET A 309 4.82 -14.29 -17.30
N ASP A 310 6.03 -14.84 -17.19
CA ASP A 310 6.32 -16.25 -17.52
C ASP A 310 5.45 -17.21 -16.69
N THR A 311 5.04 -16.79 -15.50
CA THR A 311 4.15 -17.56 -14.61
C THR A 311 2.75 -17.78 -15.17
N ILE A 312 2.32 -17.01 -16.18
CA ILE A 312 1.05 -17.25 -16.90
C ILE A 312 1.06 -18.61 -17.58
N LEU A 313 2.24 -19.10 -17.99
CA LEU A 313 2.40 -20.38 -18.69
C LEU A 313 2.57 -21.57 -17.75
N GLU A 314 2.75 -21.32 -16.46
CA GLU A 314 2.96 -22.37 -15.47
C GLU A 314 1.62 -22.83 -14.89
N GLU A 315 1.09 -23.97 -15.35
CA GLU A 315 0.00 -24.66 -14.65
C GLU A 315 0.55 -25.36 -13.40
N LYS A 316 0.06 -24.96 -12.22
CA LYS A 316 0.41 -25.58 -10.93
C LYS A 316 -0.86 -25.96 -10.18
N LYS A 317 -1.48 -27.07 -10.56
CA LYS A 317 -2.62 -27.61 -9.81
C LYS A 317 -2.25 -27.80 -8.34
N GLY A 318 -2.95 -27.11 -7.44
CA GLY A 318 -2.70 -27.14 -6.00
C GLY A 318 -1.56 -26.24 -5.51
N GLY A 319 -1.11 -25.26 -6.30
CA GLY A 319 -0.12 -24.27 -5.87
C GLY A 319 -0.63 -23.37 -4.73
N GLU A 320 0.30 -22.89 -3.89
CA GLU A 320 -0.01 -21.89 -2.87
C GLU A 320 -0.52 -20.60 -3.54
N VAL A 321 -1.69 -20.13 -3.12
CA VAL A 321 -2.27 -18.86 -3.54
C VAL A 321 -1.60 -17.74 -2.76
N ASP A 322 -1.22 -16.64 -3.41
CA ASP A 322 -0.64 -15.48 -2.73
C ASP A 322 -1.72 -14.62 -2.03
N VAL A 323 -1.30 -13.78 -1.08
CA VAL A 323 -2.24 -13.01 -0.26
C VAL A 323 -3.05 -12.00 -1.06
N MET A 324 -2.51 -11.47 -2.15
CA MET A 324 -3.18 -10.49 -2.99
C MET A 324 -4.31 -11.16 -3.77
N THR A 325 -4.00 -12.29 -4.41
CA THR A 325 -4.97 -13.16 -5.07
C THR A 325 -6.06 -13.61 -4.09
N ALA A 326 -5.65 -13.96 -2.88
CA ALA A 326 -6.57 -14.37 -1.82
C ALA A 326 -7.59 -13.28 -1.45
N LEU A 327 -7.10 -12.06 -1.21
CA LEU A 327 -7.95 -10.92 -0.86
C LEU A 327 -8.92 -10.57 -2.00
N VAL A 328 -8.45 -10.56 -3.25
CA VAL A 328 -9.31 -10.31 -4.42
C VAL A 328 -10.40 -11.38 -4.53
N CYS A 329 -10.04 -12.66 -4.39
CA CYS A 329 -11.00 -13.77 -4.44
C CYS A 329 -12.09 -13.64 -3.36
N TRP A 330 -11.70 -13.42 -2.11
CA TRP A 330 -12.67 -13.32 -1.01
C TRP A 330 -13.56 -12.08 -1.09
N VAL A 331 -13.03 -10.94 -1.52
CA VAL A 331 -13.85 -9.76 -1.80
C VAL A 331 -14.88 -10.08 -2.88
N PHE A 332 -14.48 -10.76 -3.95
CA PHE A 332 -15.36 -11.17 -5.04
C PHE A 332 -16.49 -12.08 -4.52
N ILE A 333 -16.15 -13.15 -3.81
CA ILE A 333 -17.12 -14.11 -3.23
C ILE A 333 -18.07 -13.41 -2.27
N MET A 334 -17.54 -12.60 -1.34
CA MET A 334 -18.35 -11.89 -0.35
C MET A 334 -19.37 -10.97 -1.02
N LEU A 335 -18.96 -10.18 -2.02
CA LEU A 335 -19.86 -9.30 -2.73
C LEU A 335 -20.90 -10.10 -3.53
N CYS A 336 -20.47 -11.18 -4.19
CA CYS A 336 -21.41 -12.05 -4.92
C CYS A 336 -22.47 -12.63 -3.99
N HIS A 337 -22.06 -13.08 -2.80
CA HIS A 337 -22.95 -13.61 -1.77
C HIS A 337 -23.90 -12.54 -1.22
N LYS A 338 -23.39 -11.35 -0.87
CA LYS A 338 -24.18 -10.22 -0.36
C LYS A 338 -25.29 -9.78 -1.32
N PHE A 339 -25.03 -9.85 -2.62
CA PHE A 339 -26.01 -9.50 -3.65
C PHE A 339 -26.62 -10.73 -4.34
N ASN A 340 -26.48 -11.91 -3.72
CA ASN A 340 -27.22 -13.08 -4.16
C ASN A 340 -28.67 -12.91 -3.69
N GLY A 341 -29.61 -12.91 -4.63
CA GLY A 341 -31.03 -12.66 -4.31
C GLY A 341 -31.76 -13.87 -3.72
N ARG A 342 -31.05 -14.81 -3.12
CA ARG A 342 -31.57 -16.09 -2.61
C ARG A 342 -31.13 -16.30 -1.17
N ASP A 343 -32.04 -16.81 -0.35
CA ASP A 343 -31.80 -17.20 1.05
C ASP A 343 -31.11 -18.58 1.16
N GLU A 344 -30.19 -18.91 0.25
CA GLU A 344 -29.39 -20.14 0.35
C GLU A 344 -28.31 -19.94 1.41
N GLU A 345 -28.29 -20.77 2.45
CA GLU A 345 -27.25 -20.69 3.47
C GLU A 345 -25.86 -20.97 2.84
N PRO A 346 -24.89 -20.05 2.99
CA PRO A 346 -23.54 -20.25 2.48
C PRO A 346 -22.86 -21.42 3.18
N SER A 347 -21.96 -22.10 2.47
CA SER A 347 -21.15 -23.16 3.09
C SER A 347 -20.28 -22.61 4.22
N ASP A 348 -19.94 -23.45 5.20
CA ASP A 348 -19.07 -23.09 6.33
C ASP A 348 -17.74 -22.45 5.89
N VAL A 349 -17.21 -22.86 4.74
CA VAL A 349 -15.95 -22.30 4.21
C VAL A 349 -16.15 -20.91 3.64
N ILE A 350 -17.26 -20.67 2.93
CA ILE A 350 -17.61 -19.32 2.47
C ILE A 350 -17.81 -18.41 3.68
N LEU A 351 -18.54 -18.85 4.71
CA LEU A 351 -18.74 -18.11 5.95
C LEU A 351 -17.43 -17.75 6.65
N LYS A 352 -16.50 -18.71 6.76
CA LYS A 352 -15.18 -18.45 7.36
C LYS A 352 -14.41 -17.39 6.60
N GLY A 353 -14.36 -17.46 5.26
CA GLY A 353 -13.64 -16.45 4.48
C GLY A 353 -14.32 -15.09 4.45
N VAL A 354 -15.66 -15.06 4.39
CA VAL A 354 -16.46 -13.83 4.53
C VAL A 354 -16.16 -13.16 5.87
N LYS A 355 -16.18 -13.91 6.97
CA LYS A 355 -15.87 -13.38 8.30
C LYS A 355 -14.49 -12.73 8.37
N VAL A 356 -13.48 -13.31 7.70
CA VAL A 356 -12.14 -12.70 7.69
C VAL A 356 -12.14 -11.35 6.95
N ILE A 357 -12.89 -11.22 5.86
CA ILE A 357 -13.00 -9.92 5.17
C ILE A 357 -13.78 -8.92 6.02
N GLU A 358 -14.84 -9.34 6.70
CA GLU A 358 -15.61 -8.49 7.63
C GLU A 358 -14.75 -7.93 8.77
N GLU A 359 -13.87 -8.75 9.31
CA GLU A 359 -12.96 -8.40 10.39
C GLU A 359 -11.65 -7.75 9.89
N TYR A 360 -11.46 -7.64 8.57
CA TYR A 360 -10.24 -7.09 7.98
C TYR A 360 -10.06 -5.62 8.37
N GLN A 361 -8.92 -5.32 8.99
CA GLN A 361 -8.53 -3.96 9.31
C GLN A 361 -7.57 -3.40 8.28
N LEU A 362 -7.86 -2.18 7.85
CA LEU A 362 -7.04 -1.41 6.94
C LEU A 362 -5.59 -1.35 7.45
N SER A 363 -4.66 -1.89 6.68
CA SER A 363 -3.30 -2.21 7.15
C SER A 363 -2.25 -1.23 6.61
N PHE A 364 -2.46 -0.70 5.41
CA PHE A 364 -1.49 0.14 4.72
C PHE A 364 -1.88 1.61 4.70
N HIS A 365 -2.89 1.98 5.49
CA HIS A 365 -3.32 3.37 5.62
C HIS A 365 -2.45 4.16 6.59
N PRO A 366 -2.25 5.48 6.36
CA PRO A 366 -1.45 6.33 7.26
C PRO A 366 -1.88 6.28 8.73
N ILE A 367 -3.17 6.13 9.03
CA ILE A 367 -3.64 5.91 10.42
C ILE A 367 -3.08 4.62 11.01
N SER A 368 -3.11 3.54 10.26
CA SER A 368 -2.68 2.22 10.74
C SER A 368 -1.19 2.24 11.03
N PHE A 369 -0.41 2.88 10.15
CA PHE A 369 0.99 3.19 10.41
C PHE A 369 1.17 4.06 11.65
N LEU A 370 0.36 5.11 11.81
CA LEU A 370 0.50 6.03 12.92
C LEU A 370 0.18 5.34 14.25
N ARG A 371 -0.87 4.53 14.27
CA ARG A 371 -1.27 3.68 15.39
C ARG A 371 -0.15 2.74 15.79
N LYS A 372 0.46 2.06 14.82
CA LYS A 372 1.62 1.18 15.04
C LYS A 372 2.81 1.95 15.59
N SER A 373 3.17 3.08 14.98
CA SER A 373 4.27 3.92 15.45
C SER A 373 4.05 4.50 16.85
N LEU A 374 2.81 4.86 17.20
CA LEU A 374 2.44 5.29 18.56
C LEU A 374 2.59 4.13 19.57
N LEU A 375 2.21 2.91 19.19
CA LEU A 375 2.37 1.72 20.03
C LEU A 375 3.86 1.34 20.21
N ASP A 376 4.63 1.39 19.13
CA ASP A 376 6.07 1.14 19.15
C ASP A 376 6.76 2.20 20.03
N ALA A 377 6.38 3.48 19.89
CA ALA A 377 6.93 4.56 20.70
C ALA A 377 6.56 4.41 22.17
N SER A 378 5.33 4.01 22.48
CA SER A 378 4.90 3.71 23.85
C SER A 378 5.76 2.61 24.48
N THR A 379 6.05 1.55 23.72
CA THR A 379 6.86 0.43 24.20
C THR A 379 8.30 0.88 24.43
N SER A 380 8.94 1.52 23.45
CA SER A 380 10.30 2.04 23.60
C SER A 380 10.43 3.12 24.69
N LEU A 381 9.36 3.87 24.98
CA LEU A 381 9.37 4.89 26.02
C LEU A 381 9.40 4.22 27.40
N LYS A 382 8.62 3.17 27.60
CA LYS A 382 8.66 2.36 28.82
C LYS A 382 10.04 1.74 29.05
N ASP A 383 10.69 1.27 27.98
CA ASP A 383 12.05 0.72 28.08
C ASP A 383 13.06 1.79 28.51
N LEU A 384 12.97 3.01 27.95
CA LEU A 384 13.83 4.14 28.36
C LEU A 384 13.52 4.65 29.77
N GLU A 385 12.26 4.66 30.19
CA GLU A 385 11.84 5.00 31.55
C GLU A 385 12.38 3.98 32.58
N ALA A 386 12.29 2.69 32.27
CA ALA A 386 12.88 1.64 33.08
C ALA A 386 14.40 1.82 33.20
N LEU A 387 15.08 2.05 32.08
CA LEU A 387 16.51 2.35 32.06
C LEU A 387 16.86 3.59 32.90
N GLN A 388 16.06 4.65 32.82
CA GLN A 388 16.25 5.87 33.61
C GLN A 388 16.11 5.59 35.12
N GLN A 389 15.14 4.77 35.52
CA GLN A 389 14.92 4.40 36.93
C GLN A 389 16.00 3.45 37.46
N ASP A 390 16.56 2.62 36.58
CA ASP A 390 17.60 1.64 36.91
C ASP A 390 18.99 2.27 37.05
N ILE A 391 19.25 3.38 36.37
CA ILE A 391 20.54 4.08 36.43
C ILE A 391 20.59 5.01 37.63
N GLN A 392 21.49 4.72 38.58
CA GLN A 392 21.90 5.64 39.63
C GLN A 392 23.30 6.17 39.35
N THR A 393 23.48 7.48 39.44
CA THR A 393 24.78 8.13 39.23
C THR A 393 25.20 8.82 40.51
N GLU A 394 26.34 8.43 41.07
CA GLU A 394 27.00 9.10 42.18
C GLU A 394 28.29 9.76 41.68
N VAL A 395 28.51 11.01 42.09
CA VAL A 395 29.71 11.78 41.74
C VAL A 395 30.37 12.20 43.04
N ASN A 396 31.53 11.61 43.36
CA ASN A 396 32.24 11.83 44.61
C ASN A 396 33.61 12.48 44.36
N PRO A 397 34.01 13.49 45.14
CA PRO A 397 35.35 14.05 45.07
C PRO A 397 36.40 13.03 45.52
N LEU A 398 37.54 12.97 44.83
CA LEU A 398 38.66 12.16 45.26
C LEU A 398 39.37 12.85 46.43
N ILE A 399 39.51 12.14 47.54
CA ILE A 399 40.08 12.60 48.82
C ILE A 399 41.51 13.20 48.67
N SER A 400 42.19 12.94 47.54
CA SER A 400 43.56 13.36 47.27
C SER A 400 43.74 14.51 46.25
N ASP A 401 42.70 14.95 45.53
CA ASP A 401 42.80 16.00 44.48
C ASP A 401 41.42 16.60 44.13
N ASP A 402 41.17 17.86 44.51
CA ASP A 402 39.92 18.60 44.21
C ASP A 402 39.65 18.81 42.71
N THR A 403 40.63 18.51 41.85
CA THR A 403 40.49 18.65 40.39
C THR A 403 39.93 17.40 39.71
N GLN A 404 39.70 16.29 40.45
CA GLN A 404 39.23 15.01 39.90
C GLN A 404 38.04 14.46 40.69
N LEU A 405 37.07 13.88 39.97
CA LEU A 405 35.87 13.27 40.52
C LEU A 405 35.79 11.81 40.09
N LYS A 406 35.36 10.96 41.02
CA LYS A 406 34.96 9.58 40.76
C LYS A 406 33.47 9.59 40.42
N VAL A 407 33.13 9.11 39.23
CA VAL A 407 31.75 8.87 38.79
C VAL A 407 31.47 7.38 38.90
N THR A 408 30.47 7.04 39.69
CA THR A 408 29.96 5.67 39.84
C THR A 408 28.55 5.63 39.24
N ILE A 409 28.38 4.78 38.23
CA ILE A 409 27.09 4.52 37.58
C ILE A 409 26.68 3.10 37.95
N GLN A 410 25.57 2.95 38.66
CA GLN A 410 24.99 1.65 39.01
C GLN A 410 23.75 1.41 38.15
N ALA A 411 23.75 0.32 37.38
CA ALA A 411 22.56 -0.18 36.72
C ALA A 411 21.94 -1.29 37.58
N LYS A 412 20.79 -1.00 38.20
CA LYS A 412 20.13 -1.92 39.16
C LYS A 412 19.76 -3.27 38.54
N ALA A 413 19.22 -3.28 37.32
CA ALA A 413 18.74 -4.50 36.67
C ALA A 413 19.85 -5.52 36.36
N THR A 414 21.08 -5.06 36.09
CA THR A 414 22.19 -5.94 35.70
C THR A 414 23.23 -6.12 36.82
N SER A 415 23.01 -5.55 38.00
CA SER A 415 24.02 -5.43 39.08
C SER A 415 25.37 -4.89 38.59
N THR A 416 25.39 -4.19 37.46
CA THR A 416 26.62 -3.74 36.82
C THR A 416 26.95 -2.36 37.38
N THR A 417 28.05 -2.29 38.12
CA THR A 417 28.61 -1.03 38.61
C THR A 417 29.77 -0.63 37.72
N VAL A 418 29.64 0.55 37.11
CA VAL A 418 30.62 1.13 36.22
C VAL A 418 31.25 2.33 36.91
N GLU A 419 32.57 2.32 37.08
CA GLU A 419 33.29 3.39 37.76
C GLU A 419 34.37 3.98 36.86
N TYR A 420 34.48 5.30 36.86
CA TYR A 420 35.59 5.99 36.21
C TYR A 420 35.94 7.31 36.90
N ILE A 421 37.14 7.83 36.60
CA ILE A 421 37.65 9.11 37.11
C ILE A 421 37.76 10.09 35.94
N ASP A 422 37.29 11.34 36.13
CA ASP A 422 37.52 12.45 35.19
C ASP A 422 37.67 13.77 35.95
N LYS A 423 38.04 14.85 35.24
CA LYS A 423 38.28 16.17 35.86
C LYS A 423 36.97 16.82 36.33
N SER A 424 36.99 17.47 37.49
CA SER A 424 35.81 18.12 38.11
C SER A 424 35.15 19.16 37.21
N ALA A 425 35.97 20.00 36.55
CA ALA A 425 35.52 20.99 35.56
C ALA A 425 34.79 20.41 34.33
N ARG A 426 34.73 19.09 34.16
CA ARG A 426 34.02 18.41 33.05
C ARG A 426 32.72 17.74 33.47
N ILE A 427 32.50 17.55 34.77
CA ILE A 427 31.40 16.74 35.32
C ILE A 427 30.45 17.62 36.14
N LEU A 428 30.97 18.52 36.97
CA LEU A 428 30.15 19.38 37.82
C LEU A 428 29.81 20.71 37.15
N PRO A 429 28.61 21.25 37.43
CA PRO A 429 28.26 22.62 37.10
C PRO A 429 29.22 23.62 37.78
N SER A 430 29.75 24.58 37.03
CA SER A 430 30.46 25.74 37.60
C SER A 430 29.45 26.83 37.94
N ASP A 431 29.45 27.32 39.18
CA ASP A 431 28.52 28.38 39.60
C ASP A 431 28.64 29.60 38.67
N ASN A 432 27.49 30.01 38.11
CA ASN A 432 27.26 31.21 37.29
C ASN A 432 27.64 31.18 35.79
N ASP A 433 28.04 30.05 35.22
CA ASP A 433 28.39 30.00 33.79
C ASP A 433 27.46 29.11 32.96
N LEU A 434 26.51 29.71 32.22
CA LEU A 434 25.62 29.03 31.27
C LEU A 434 26.38 28.40 30.08
N THR A 435 27.69 28.63 29.97
CA THR A 435 28.53 28.04 28.92
C THR A 435 28.92 26.58 29.20
N SER A 436 28.68 26.06 30.41
CA SER A 436 28.98 24.66 30.75
C SER A 436 27.83 23.71 30.41
N ILE A 437 28.15 22.54 29.84
CA ILE A 437 27.16 21.50 29.45
C ILE A 437 26.29 21.03 30.65
N PRO A 438 26.84 20.78 31.86
CA PRO A 438 26.03 20.37 33.01
C PRO A 438 25.00 21.43 33.45
N ASN A 439 25.37 22.72 33.43
CA ASN A 439 24.46 23.83 33.73
C ASN A 439 23.33 23.95 32.71
N LEU A 440 23.65 23.72 31.42
CA LEU A 440 22.65 23.72 30.36
C LEU A 440 21.64 22.58 30.56
N ILE A 441 22.10 21.38 30.91
CA ILE A 441 21.24 20.21 31.10
C ILE A 441 20.31 20.38 32.32
N SER A 442 20.82 20.89 33.44
CA SER A 442 20.00 21.14 34.64
C SER A 442 18.93 22.20 34.38
N THR A 443 19.30 23.29 33.71
CA THR A 443 18.37 24.36 33.30
C THR A 443 17.30 23.83 32.34
N LEU A 444 17.70 23.04 31.33
CA LEU A 444 16.77 22.40 30.39
C LEU A 444 15.80 21.45 31.10
N ASN A 445 16.27 20.64 32.05
CA ASN A 445 15.40 19.73 32.79
C ASN A 445 14.36 20.47 33.62
N HIS A 446 14.75 21.58 34.28
CA HIS A 446 13.81 22.41 35.02
C HIS A 446 12.75 23.01 34.09
N LEU A 447 13.15 23.62 32.98
CA LEU A 447 12.24 24.22 32.00
C LEU A 447 11.28 23.18 31.41
N VAL A 448 11.80 22.04 30.95
CA VAL A 448 10.98 20.97 30.38
C VAL A 448 10.00 20.41 31.42
N SER A 449 10.42 20.22 32.67
CA SER A 449 9.54 19.71 33.73
C SER A 449 8.39 20.67 34.07
N GLN A 450 8.67 21.97 34.12
CA GLN A 450 7.66 23.00 34.38
C GLN A 450 6.60 23.04 33.28
N HIS A 451 7.01 22.96 32.02
CA HIS A 451 6.09 22.97 30.88
C HIS A 451 5.38 21.62 30.67
N HIS A 452 6.07 20.49 30.88
CA HIS A 452 5.55 19.14 30.69
C HIS A 452 4.31 18.89 31.56
N SER A 453 4.38 19.16 32.85
CA SER A 453 3.24 18.96 33.78
C SER A 453 1.99 19.76 33.40
N THR A 454 2.18 21.01 32.97
CA THR A 454 1.07 21.88 32.55
C THR A 454 0.43 21.41 31.23
N LEU A 455 1.26 20.99 30.27
CA LEU A 455 0.82 20.55 28.95
C LEU A 455 0.18 19.17 28.97
N VAL A 456 0.77 18.21 29.69
CA VAL A 456 0.18 16.87 29.88
C VAL A 456 -1.19 17.00 30.51
N LYS A 457 -1.31 17.82 31.56
CA LYS A 457 -2.61 18.12 32.18
C LYS A 457 -3.59 18.73 31.18
N HIS A 458 -3.19 19.71 30.38
CA HIS A 458 -4.06 20.31 29.37
C HIS A 458 -4.54 19.29 28.32
N VAL A 459 -3.65 18.42 27.83
CA VAL A 459 -3.99 17.35 26.87
C VAL A 459 -4.94 16.34 27.48
N ILE A 460 -4.68 15.90 28.72
CA ILE A 460 -5.57 14.98 29.46
C ILE A 460 -6.95 15.61 29.68
N ASP A 461 -7.00 16.87 30.14
CA ASP A 461 -8.24 17.59 30.44
C ASP A 461 -9.09 17.83 29.18
N THR A 462 -8.47 18.00 28.00
CA THR A 462 -9.19 18.10 26.71
C THR A 462 -9.61 16.74 26.12
N LEU A 463 -9.09 15.63 26.64
CA LEU A 463 -9.41 14.27 26.20
C LEU A 463 -10.38 13.58 27.19
N SER A 464 -11.69 13.77 27.06
CA SER A 464 -12.67 12.94 27.80
C SER A 464 -12.87 11.55 27.16
N PRO A 465 -13.07 10.45 27.93
CA PRO A 465 -12.26 9.96 29.05
C PRO A 465 -11.05 9.12 28.57
N PRO A 466 -10.06 8.89 29.45
CA PRO A 466 -8.85 8.12 29.14
C PRO A 466 -9.18 6.62 29.16
N THR A 467 -8.96 5.90 28.06
CA THR A 467 -8.90 4.43 28.13
C THR A 467 -7.64 3.80 27.56
N SER A 468 -6.74 4.61 27.01
CA SER A 468 -5.34 4.23 26.88
C SER A 468 -4.56 5.50 26.57
N LEU A 469 -3.56 5.82 27.40
CA LEU A 469 -2.58 6.89 27.12
C LEU A 469 -1.80 6.67 25.81
N PHE A 470 -2.07 5.56 25.10
CA PHE A 470 -1.47 5.18 23.84
C PHE A 470 -2.45 4.28 23.07
N VAL A 471 -3.37 4.86 22.29
CA VAL A 471 -4.18 4.20 21.26
C VAL A 471 -5.63 3.87 21.63
N ASN A 472 -6.52 4.76 21.21
CA ASN A 472 -7.86 4.39 20.74
C ASN A 472 -8.23 5.20 19.48
N LEU A 473 -7.39 5.10 18.43
CA LEU A 473 -7.72 5.64 17.10
C LEU A 473 -8.73 4.70 16.44
N SER A 474 -9.90 5.23 16.04
CA SER A 474 -10.96 4.44 15.40
C SER A 474 -10.45 3.74 14.13
N SER A 475 -10.86 2.49 13.91
CA SER A 475 -10.59 1.70 12.69
C SER A 475 -11.30 2.23 11.44
N VAL A 476 -12.26 3.16 11.59
CA VAL A 476 -12.99 3.74 10.46
C VAL A 476 -11.99 4.45 9.55
N ALA A 477 -11.80 3.92 8.34
CA ALA A 477 -10.89 4.44 7.32
C ALA A 477 -11.19 5.92 7.07
N PRO A 478 -10.44 6.89 7.61
CA PRO A 478 -10.78 8.31 7.49
C PRO A 478 -10.75 8.75 6.02
N TYR A 479 -11.01 10.03 5.74
CA TYR A 479 -10.70 10.55 4.40
C TYR A 479 -9.32 10.07 3.96
N LEU A 480 -9.27 9.51 2.75
CA LEU A 480 -8.05 9.05 2.07
C LEU A 480 -6.94 10.11 2.08
N GLN A 481 -7.34 11.35 2.33
CA GLN A 481 -6.50 12.48 2.59
C GLN A 481 -6.82 13.00 4.00
N PHE A 482 -5.87 12.83 4.93
CA PHE A 482 -5.64 13.82 5.96
C PHE A 482 -5.19 15.13 5.29
N GLN A 483 -6.04 15.82 4.56
CA GLN A 483 -5.66 17.06 3.88
C GLN A 483 -5.73 18.25 4.85
N SER A 484 -4.62 18.98 4.94
CA SER A 484 -4.64 20.45 4.99
C SER A 484 -4.82 20.98 3.56
N HIS A 485 -5.35 22.20 3.42
CA HIS A 485 -5.56 22.86 2.13
C HIS A 485 -4.27 23.11 1.32
N ASP A 486 -3.08 22.89 1.89
CA ASP A 486 -1.79 23.13 1.24
C ASP A 486 -0.88 21.90 1.24
N THR A 487 -0.50 21.48 0.03
CA THR A 487 0.68 20.72 -0.44
C THR A 487 1.24 19.47 0.28
N LEU A 488 0.99 19.23 1.58
CA LEU A 488 1.42 18.00 2.28
C LEU A 488 0.25 17.33 3.02
N PRO A 489 0.06 16.00 2.90
CA PRO A 489 -0.91 15.29 3.71
C PRO A 489 -0.50 15.34 5.19
N TYR A 490 -1.37 15.87 6.05
CA TYR A 490 -1.18 15.99 7.50
C TYR A 490 -0.81 14.66 8.16
N GLY A 491 -1.41 13.55 7.69
CA GLY A 491 -1.07 12.20 8.15
C GLY A 491 0.39 11.81 7.86
N THR A 492 0.92 12.21 6.70
CA THR A 492 2.34 12.00 6.35
C THR A 492 3.24 12.80 7.28
N CYS A 493 2.89 14.04 7.61
CA CYS A 493 3.64 14.84 8.57
C CYS A 493 3.68 14.19 9.97
N LEU A 494 2.54 13.72 10.47
CA LEU A 494 2.47 13.02 11.75
C LEU A 494 3.33 11.74 11.75
N LEU A 495 3.30 10.98 10.65
CA LEU A 495 4.15 9.81 10.48
C LEU A 495 5.64 10.16 10.46
N SER A 496 6.04 11.20 9.71
CA SER A 496 7.44 11.63 9.67
C SER A 496 7.93 12.10 11.04
N ILE A 497 7.07 12.73 11.85
CA ILE A 497 7.41 13.08 13.23
C ILE A 497 7.64 11.81 14.06
N MET A 498 6.72 10.83 13.99
CA MET A 498 6.86 9.56 14.72
C MET A 498 8.08 8.74 14.28
N GLU A 499 8.34 8.62 12.98
CA GLU A 499 9.52 7.96 12.45
C GLU A 499 10.82 8.62 12.96
N THR A 500 10.82 9.95 13.12
CA THR A 500 11.96 10.70 13.67
C THR A 500 12.16 10.40 15.15
N ILE A 501 11.07 10.38 15.93
CA ILE A 501 11.11 10.08 17.36
C ILE A 501 11.62 8.66 17.60
N LEU A 502 11.05 7.67 16.92
CA LEU A 502 11.47 6.28 17.04
C LEU A 502 12.96 6.09 16.70
N LYS A 503 13.45 6.76 15.65
CA LYS A 503 14.89 6.76 15.33
C LYS A 503 15.73 7.40 16.44
N ALA A 504 15.28 8.51 17.02
CA ALA A 504 15.99 9.18 18.10
C ALA A 504 16.04 8.32 19.38
N MET A 505 14.94 7.67 19.74
CA MET A 505 14.87 6.76 20.89
C MET A 505 15.79 5.57 20.70
N LYS A 506 15.73 4.92 19.53
CA LYS A 506 16.62 3.82 19.18
C LYS A 506 18.09 4.23 19.24
N TYR A 507 18.44 5.38 18.66
CA TYR A 507 19.80 5.91 18.71
C TYR A 507 20.27 6.15 20.16
N MET A 508 19.41 6.71 21.01
CA MET A 508 19.73 6.93 22.42
C MET A 508 20.01 5.63 23.16
N GLN A 509 19.16 4.62 22.96
CA GLN A 509 19.31 3.30 23.57
C GLN A 509 20.60 2.61 23.10
N GLU A 510 20.82 2.48 21.79
CA GLU A 510 22.03 1.85 21.22
C GLU A 510 23.31 2.57 21.65
N THR A 511 23.27 3.91 21.75
CA THR A 511 24.41 4.71 22.19
C THR A 511 24.71 4.49 23.68
N LEU A 512 23.68 4.46 24.53
CA LEU A 512 23.83 4.17 25.96
C LEU A 512 24.39 2.77 26.18
N ASP A 513 23.85 1.75 25.52
CA ASP A 513 24.30 0.36 25.62
C ASP A 513 25.78 0.23 25.22
N LEU A 514 26.16 0.81 24.07
CA LEU A 514 27.55 0.79 23.59
C LEU A 514 28.50 1.50 24.56
N LEU A 515 28.10 2.64 25.11
CA LEU A 515 28.93 3.42 26.02
C LEU A 515 29.07 2.73 27.38
N LEU A 516 27.99 2.19 27.93
CA LEU A 516 28.00 1.40 29.16
C LEU A 516 28.92 0.19 29.01
N GLN A 517 28.79 -0.55 27.90
CA GLN A 517 29.64 -1.71 27.60
C GLN A 517 31.12 -1.31 27.52
N LYS A 518 31.46 -0.25 26.79
CA LYS A 518 32.85 0.21 26.67
C LYS A 518 33.48 0.62 28.01
N VAL A 519 32.71 1.19 28.92
CA VAL A 519 33.23 1.55 30.24
C VAL A 519 33.34 0.30 31.13
N ALA A 520 32.37 -0.63 31.06
CA ALA A 520 32.45 -1.92 31.74
C ALA A 520 33.68 -2.74 31.31
N ASP A 521 33.97 -2.77 30.00
CA ASP A 521 35.14 -3.46 29.41
C ASP A 521 36.47 -2.71 29.65
N ARG A 522 36.43 -1.54 30.31
CA ARG A 522 37.58 -0.65 30.54
C ARG A 522 38.29 -0.18 29.26
N THR A 523 37.61 -0.20 28.11
CA THR A 523 38.12 0.26 26.81
C THR A 523 37.71 1.71 26.48
N ALA A 524 36.91 2.34 27.34
CA ALA A 524 36.44 3.70 27.14
C ALA A 524 37.59 4.73 27.17
N ARG A 525 37.58 5.65 26.19
CA ARG A 525 38.42 6.87 26.18
C ARG A 525 37.71 7.99 26.93
N SER A 526 38.42 9.08 27.25
CA SER A 526 37.84 10.24 27.95
C SER A 526 36.60 10.81 27.23
N ASN A 527 36.61 10.85 25.89
CA ASN A 527 35.43 11.28 25.14
C ASN A 527 34.24 10.33 25.31
N HIS A 528 34.46 9.01 25.37
CA HIS A 528 33.37 8.04 25.57
C HIS A 528 32.74 8.22 26.96
N ARG A 529 33.56 8.39 28.01
CA ARG A 529 33.08 8.62 29.39
C ARG A 529 32.29 9.92 29.51
N ARG A 530 32.77 10.99 28.88
CA ARG A 530 32.04 12.27 28.81
C ARG A 530 30.71 12.12 28.08
N SER A 531 30.70 11.45 26.93
CA SER A 531 29.46 11.18 26.20
C SER A 531 28.48 10.37 27.04
N LEU A 532 28.94 9.35 27.77
CA LEU A 532 28.08 8.55 28.65
C LEU A 532 27.40 9.41 29.72
N PHE A 533 28.18 10.23 30.42
CA PHE A 533 27.66 11.15 31.43
C PHE A 533 26.61 12.11 30.86
N VAL A 534 26.88 12.68 29.69
CA VAL A 534 25.94 13.60 29.01
C VAL A 534 24.64 12.89 28.63
N HIS A 535 24.71 11.66 28.08
CA HIS A 535 23.52 10.92 27.68
C HIS A 535 22.68 10.50 28.90
N ILE A 536 23.30 10.07 29.99
CA ILE A 536 22.58 9.76 31.25
C ILE A 536 21.94 11.03 31.82
N SER A 537 22.66 12.16 31.81
CA SER A 537 22.16 13.42 32.35
C SER A 537 20.99 13.99 31.54
N ILE A 538 20.98 13.80 30.22
CA ILE A 538 19.91 14.30 29.33
C ILE A 538 18.72 13.33 29.23
N LEU A 539 18.89 12.05 29.59
CA LEU A 539 17.86 11.01 29.48
C LEU A 539 16.51 11.41 30.11
N PRO A 540 16.44 12.00 31.33
CA PRO A 540 15.16 12.44 31.91
C PRO A 540 14.44 13.52 31.09
N VAL A 541 15.21 14.41 30.46
CA VAL A 541 14.68 15.49 29.61
C VAL A 541 14.19 14.92 28.29
N PHE A 542 14.96 14.00 27.72
CA PHE A 542 14.62 13.32 26.48
C PHE A 542 13.33 12.50 26.59
N VAL A 543 13.19 11.69 27.65
CA VAL A 543 11.99 10.89 27.92
C VAL A 543 10.74 11.78 27.96
N LYS A 544 10.78 12.89 28.71
CA LYS A 544 9.67 13.85 28.79
C LYS A 544 9.34 14.53 27.46
N LEU A 545 10.37 14.87 26.67
CA LEU A 545 10.19 15.45 25.34
C LEU A 545 9.52 14.46 24.38
N VAL A 546 9.98 13.21 24.37
CA VAL A 546 9.40 12.14 23.55
C VAL A 546 7.94 11.88 23.93
N GLU A 547 7.65 11.76 25.23
CA GLU A 547 6.29 11.60 25.74
C GLU A 547 5.39 12.75 25.26
N TYR A 548 5.86 13.99 25.42
CA TYR A 548 5.12 15.17 24.98
C TYR A 548 4.80 15.17 23.49
N VAL A 549 5.79 14.89 22.62
CA VAL A 549 5.55 14.90 21.18
C VAL A 549 4.64 13.73 20.78
N THR A 550 4.76 12.57 21.41
CA THR A 550 3.89 11.41 21.18
C THR A 550 2.42 11.75 21.52
N LEU A 551 2.18 12.39 22.67
CA LEU A 551 0.86 12.87 23.08
C LEU A 551 0.30 13.94 22.12
N TRP A 552 1.15 14.84 21.64
CA TRP A 552 0.75 15.86 20.66
C TRP A 552 0.30 15.23 19.33
N VAL A 553 1.03 14.22 18.85
CA VAL A 553 0.68 13.48 17.64
C VAL A 553 -0.65 12.73 17.81
N GLU A 554 -0.83 12.01 18.92
CA GLU A 554 -2.07 11.31 19.22
C GLU A 554 -3.27 12.27 19.33
N HIS A 555 -3.10 13.40 20.01
CA HIS A 555 -4.12 14.44 20.12
C HIS A 555 -4.48 15.02 18.74
N GLY A 556 -3.48 15.35 17.92
CA GLY A 556 -3.66 15.86 16.57
C GLY A 556 -4.44 14.91 15.67
N ALA A 557 -4.11 13.61 15.72
CA ALA A 557 -4.82 12.56 15.00
C ALA A 557 -6.28 12.41 15.49
N THR A 558 -6.47 12.32 16.81
CA THR A 558 -7.79 12.12 17.44
C THR A 558 -8.73 13.29 17.19
N ARG A 559 -8.24 14.54 17.29
CA ARG A 559 -9.03 15.74 17.03
C ARG A 559 -9.53 15.78 15.59
N ARG A 560 -8.66 15.45 14.62
CA ARG A 560 -9.03 15.41 13.20
C ARG A 560 -10.07 14.32 12.91
N LEU A 561 -9.91 13.14 13.49
CA LEU A 561 -10.90 12.06 13.41
C LEU A 561 -12.27 12.49 13.97
N LYS A 562 -12.30 13.15 15.15
CA LYS A 562 -13.54 13.68 15.75
C LYS A 562 -14.20 14.77 14.91
N VAL A 563 -13.42 15.65 14.28
CA VAL A 563 -13.96 16.68 13.38
C VAL A 563 -14.57 16.01 12.14
N GLN A 564 -13.88 15.02 11.56
CA GLN A 564 -14.40 14.26 10.42
C GLN A 564 -15.68 13.49 10.76
N SER A 565 -15.75 12.83 11.91
CA SER A 565 -16.95 12.11 12.34
C SER A 565 -18.12 13.06 12.63
N ARG A 566 -17.87 14.26 13.17
CA ARG A 566 -18.92 15.28 13.36
C ARG A 566 -19.45 15.87 12.06
N VAL A 567 -18.60 16.07 11.05
CA VAL A 567 -19.06 16.46 9.70
C VAL A 567 -19.97 15.37 9.13
N ASN A 568 -19.62 14.10 9.29
CA ASN A 568 -20.45 12.97 8.88
C ASN A 568 -21.81 12.95 9.61
N VAL A 569 -21.83 13.17 10.93
CA VAL A 569 -23.07 13.19 11.73
C VAL A 569 -23.96 14.39 11.40
N LEU A 570 -23.39 15.58 11.16
CA LEU A 570 -24.16 16.77 10.76
C LEU A 570 -24.71 16.65 9.33
N GLN A 571 -24.01 15.95 8.43
CA GLN A 571 -24.54 15.59 7.11
C GLN A 571 -25.63 14.51 7.21
N GLN A 572 -25.46 13.49 8.06
CA GLN A 572 -26.51 12.50 8.37
C GLN A 572 -27.75 13.13 9.02
N TYR A 573 -27.59 14.09 9.94
CA TYR A 573 -28.71 14.79 10.57
C TYR A 573 -29.50 15.67 9.59
N LYS A 574 -28.87 16.19 8.54
CA LYS A 574 -29.58 16.87 7.45
C LYS A 574 -30.40 15.89 6.60
N LEU A 575 -29.94 14.63 6.46
CA LEU A 575 -30.64 13.58 5.72
C LEU A 575 -31.88 13.05 6.46
N CYS A 576 -31.86 12.97 7.80
CA CYS A 576 -33.04 12.56 8.61
C CYS A 576 -34.20 13.58 8.60
N ARG A 577 -34.05 14.76 7.98
CA ARG A 577 -35.14 15.75 7.80
C ARG A 577 -35.66 15.84 6.37
N SER A 578 -35.20 15.00 5.44
CA SER A 578 -35.82 14.89 4.11
C SER A 578 -37.09 14.03 4.17
N PRO A 579 -38.28 14.49 3.76
CA PRO A 579 -39.56 13.79 3.97
C PRO A 579 -39.75 12.46 3.21
N ASN A 580 -38.75 11.96 2.48
CA ASN A 580 -38.95 10.88 1.51
C ASN A 580 -38.47 9.48 1.97
N TYR A 581 -37.98 9.32 3.19
CA TYR A 581 -37.32 8.06 3.62
C TYR A 581 -38.25 6.95 4.16
N LEU A 582 -39.58 7.06 4.01
CA LEU A 582 -40.53 6.05 4.50
C LEU A 582 -41.43 5.43 3.41
N LYS A 583 -41.13 5.61 2.11
CA LYS A 583 -41.86 4.94 1.03
C LYS A 583 -40.96 4.55 -0.15
N SER A 584 -40.30 3.40 -0.08
CA SER A 584 -39.99 2.53 -1.24
C SER A 584 -39.35 1.23 -0.77
#